data_AF-A0A7J4DQW1-F1
#
_entry.id   AF-A0A7J4DQW1-F1
#
_cell.length_a   1.000
_cell.length_b   1.000
_cell.length_c   1.000
_cell.angle_alpha   90.00
_cell.angle_beta   90.00
_cell.angle_gamma   90.00
#
_symmetry.space_group_name_H-M   'P 1'
#
loop_
_entity.id
_entity.type
_entity.pdbx_description
1 polymer ?
#
loop_
_entity_poly.entity_id
_entity_poly.type
_entity_poly.pdbx_seq_one_letter_code
_entity_poly.pdbx_strand_id
1 'polypeptide(L)'
;MIDSILHKGNNILNKLNKKNVTAIVLVFLLLFVFSLRYNAINLSNQYTSDLEFEIRNIPKDQLYNASFIHKVPVSILTVEGNGKSIEIKYVTLVNLISGKHYIDLSDYDNFDSIKTKNYYLPGKYTVYVTIEDNVLQLEYERYIGRLA
;
A
#
# COMPACT_ATOMS: atom_id res chain seq x y z
N MET A 1 8.10 -22.62 41.55
CA MET A 1 7.95 -22.89 40.10
C MET A 1 8.42 -21.70 39.26
N ILE A 2 7.92 -20.50 39.56
CA ILE A 2 8.37 -19.23 38.93
C ILE A 2 9.87 -18.96 39.20
N ASP A 3 10.37 -19.22 40.42
CA ASP A 3 11.79 -19.01 40.74
C ASP A 3 12.74 -19.91 39.96
N SER A 4 12.33 -21.16 39.66
CA SER A 4 13.12 -22.07 38.83
C SER A 4 13.20 -21.60 37.37
N ILE A 5 12.11 -21.01 36.87
CA ILE A 5 12.05 -20.42 35.52
C ILE A 5 12.92 -19.16 35.46
N LEU A 6 12.82 -18.27 36.46
CA LEU A 6 13.66 -17.08 36.56
C LEU A 6 15.14 -17.45 36.67
N HIS A 7 15.50 -18.44 37.49
CA HIS A 7 16.89 -18.87 37.65
C HIS A 7 17.46 -19.52 36.38
N LYS A 8 16.65 -20.30 35.64
CA LYS A 8 17.03 -20.84 34.32
C LYS A 8 17.20 -19.74 33.29
N GLY A 9 16.29 -18.76 33.25
CA GLY A 9 16.38 -17.60 32.37
C GLY A 9 17.64 -16.79 32.64
N ASN A 10 17.95 -16.53 33.91
CA ASN A 10 19.13 -15.76 34.31
C ASN A 10 20.45 -16.49 33.98
N ASN A 11 20.49 -17.82 34.08
CA ASN A 11 21.64 -18.63 33.66
C ASN A 11 21.85 -18.63 32.14
N ILE A 12 20.77 -18.59 31.36
CA ILE A 12 20.86 -18.49 29.89
C ILE A 12 21.33 -17.08 29.49
N LEU A 13 20.78 -16.04 30.11
CA LEU A 13 21.19 -14.65 29.91
C LEU A 13 22.65 -14.40 30.30
N ASN A 14 23.12 -14.96 31.42
CA ASN A 14 24.53 -14.83 31.85
C ASN A 14 25.52 -15.60 30.96
N LYS A 15 25.07 -16.65 30.25
CA LYS A 15 25.90 -17.34 29.23
C LYS A 15 26.02 -16.55 27.93
N LEU A 16 25.12 -15.61 27.67
CA LEU A 16 25.20 -14.72 26.52
C LEU A 16 26.00 -13.47 26.93
N ASN A 17 27.23 -13.32 26.44
CA ASN A 17 27.98 -12.07 26.57
C ASN A 17 27.12 -10.90 26.01
N LYS A 18 27.20 -9.69 26.59
CA LYS A 18 26.51 -8.48 26.09
C LYS A 18 26.63 -8.34 24.56
N LYS A 19 27.79 -8.64 23.97
CA LYS A 19 27.98 -8.64 22.50
C LYS A 19 27.06 -9.62 21.76
N ASN A 20 26.84 -10.81 22.31
CA ASN A 20 25.98 -11.85 21.74
C ASN A 20 24.50 -11.48 21.87
N VAL A 21 24.09 -10.90 23.01
CA VAL A 21 22.72 -10.40 23.21
C VAL A 21 22.44 -9.26 22.22
N THR A 22 23.34 -8.28 22.09
CA THR A 22 23.21 -7.18 21.13
C THR A 22 23.13 -7.68 19.69
N ALA A 23 23.96 -8.66 19.31
CA ALA A 23 23.91 -9.25 17.97
C ALA A 23 22.57 -9.95 17.69
N ILE A 24 22.06 -10.73 18.66
CA ILE A 24 20.76 -11.41 18.54
C ILE A 24 19.64 -10.37 18.37
N VAL A 25 19.63 -9.32 19.19
CA VAL A 25 18.64 -8.24 19.09
C VAL A 25 18.70 -7.55 17.72
N LEU A 26 19.91 -7.26 17.21
CA LEU A 26 20.09 -6.70 15.87
C LEU A 26 19.55 -7.61 14.77
N VAL A 27 19.81 -8.91 14.85
CA VAL A 27 19.28 -9.89 13.89
C VAL A 27 17.75 -9.92 13.92
N PHE A 28 17.13 -9.95 15.11
CA PHE A 28 15.68 -9.87 15.23
C PHE A 28 15.11 -8.57 14.65
N LEU A 29 15.78 -7.44 14.90
CA LEU A 29 15.34 -6.14 14.40
C LEU A 29 15.45 -6.07 12.87
N LEU A 30 16.51 -6.61 12.28
CA LEU A 30 16.68 -6.71 10.83
C LEU A 30 15.62 -7.61 10.20
N LEU A 31 15.36 -8.78 10.78
CA LEU A 31 14.30 -9.68 10.31
C LEU A 31 12.93 -9.01 10.39
N PHE A 32 12.65 -8.31 11.49
CA PHE A 32 11.40 -7.58 11.68
C PHE A 32 11.20 -6.51 10.61
N VAL A 33 12.21 -5.66 10.36
CA VAL A 33 12.15 -4.63 9.30
C VAL A 33 11.99 -5.26 7.92
N PHE A 34 12.70 -6.37 7.65
CA PHE A 34 12.59 -7.09 6.38
C PHE A 34 11.19 -7.67 6.16
N SER A 35 10.59 -8.30 7.18
CA SER A 35 9.22 -8.81 7.12
C SER A 35 8.20 -7.69 6.90
N LEU A 36 8.35 -6.55 7.56
CA LEU A 36 7.48 -5.38 7.34
C LEU A 36 7.58 -4.85 5.91
N ARG A 37 8.80 -4.79 5.35
CA ARG A 37 9.03 -4.37 3.96
C ARG A 37 8.38 -5.32 2.97
N TYR A 38 8.58 -6.62 3.16
CA TYR A 38 7.98 -7.63 2.31
C TYR A 38 6.44 -7.56 2.33
N ASN A 39 5.85 -7.42 3.52
CA ASN A 39 4.41 -7.27 3.67
C ASN A 39 3.88 -6.00 2.99
N ALA A 40 4.58 -4.87 3.12
CA ALA A 40 4.19 -3.62 2.48
C ALA A 40 4.22 -3.71 0.95
N ILE A 41 5.25 -4.35 0.38
CA ILE A 41 5.35 -4.64 -1.07
C ILE A 41 4.15 -5.49 -1.50
N ASN A 42 3.84 -6.56 -0.77
CA ASN A 42 2.77 -7.48 -1.13
C ASN A 42 1.39 -6.79 -1.10
N LEU A 43 1.12 -6.01 -0.06
CA LEU A 43 -0.11 -5.21 0.05
C LEU A 43 -0.22 -4.16 -1.06
N SER A 44 0.88 -3.50 -1.42
CA SER A 44 0.87 -2.52 -2.50
C SER A 44 0.71 -3.15 -3.88
N ASN A 45 1.28 -4.34 -4.12
CA ASN A 45 1.05 -5.12 -5.32
C ASN A 45 -0.43 -5.49 -5.46
N GLN A 46 -1.02 -6.03 -4.39
CA GLN A 46 -2.43 -6.38 -4.39
C GLN A 46 -3.32 -5.16 -4.66
N TYR A 47 -3.07 -4.04 -3.97
CA TYR A 47 -3.78 -2.79 -4.22
C TYR A 47 -3.73 -2.34 -5.69
N THR A 48 -2.55 -2.45 -6.30
CA THR A 48 -2.31 -2.05 -7.69
C THR A 48 -3.09 -2.94 -8.65
N SER A 49 -3.00 -4.26 -8.46
CA SER A 49 -3.73 -5.26 -9.26
C SER A 49 -5.24 -5.10 -9.15
N ASP A 50 -5.74 -4.87 -7.94
CA ASP A 50 -7.17 -4.68 -7.68
C ASP A 50 -7.66 -3.36 -8.33
N LEU A 51 -6.88 -2.27 -8.23
CA LEU A 51 -7.23 -1.00 -8.87
C LEU A 51 -7.27 -1.13 -10.40
N GLU A 52 -6.29 -1.80 -10.99
CA GLU A 52 -6.26 -2.07 -12.42
C GLU A 52 -7.48 -2.88 -12.85
N PHE A 53 -7.80 -3.95 -12.10
CA PHE A 53 -8.96 -4.79 -12.37
C PHE A 53 -10.26 -3.97 -12.34
N GLU A 54 -10.48 -3.17 -11.30
CA GLU A 54 -11.68 -2.33 -11.18
C GLU A 54 -11.80 -1.36 -12.35
N ILE A 55 -10.73 -0.63 -12.70
CA ILE A 55 -10.73 0.33 -13.83
C ILE A 55 -11.04 -0.39 -15.15
N ARG A 56 -10.39 -1.53 -15.42
CA ARG A 56 -10.54 -2.27 -16.68
C ARG A 56 -11.91 -2.90 -16.86
N ASN A 57 -12.63 -3.18 -15.76
CA ASN A 57 -13.96 -3.79 -15.80
C ASN A 57 -15.11 -2.77 -15.78
N ILE A 58 -14.83 -1.46 -15.76
CA ILE A 58 -15.87 -0.45 -15.95
C ILE A 58 -16.47 -0.62 -17.35
N PRO A 59 -17.79 -0.82 -17.48
CA PRO A 59 -18.44 -0.88 -18.79
C PRO A 59 -18.17 0.40 -19.58
N LYS A 60 -17.90 0.28 -20.90
CA LYS A 60 -17.51 1.43 -21.73
C LYS A 60 -18.55 2.56 -21.72
N ASP A 61 -19.82 2.21 -21.61
CA ASP A 61 -20.96 3.13 -21.51
C ASP A 61 -21.03 3.87 -20.16
N GLN A 62 -20.28 3.42 -19.15
CA GLN A 62 -20.29 3.97 -17.79
C GLN A 62 -19.00 4.73 -17.42
N LEU A 63 -17.99 4.78 -18.32
CA LEU A 63 -16.69 5.42 -18.07
C LEU A 63 -16.76 6.92 -17.72
N TYR A 64 -17.88 7.58 -18.02
CA TYR A 64 -18.09 8.99 -17.70
C TYR A 64 -18.55 9.23 -16.24
N ASN A 65 -19.03 8.19 -15.53
CA ASN A 65 -19.55 8.34 -14.17
C ASN A 65 -19.57 7.00 -13.42
N ALA A 66 -18.43 6.34 -13.30
CA ALA A 66 -18.30 5.10 -12.55
C ALA A 66 -17.76 5.36 -11.15
N SER A 67 -18.16 4.53 -10.18
CA SER A 67 -17.54 4.54 -8.86
C SER A 67 -17.50 3.15 -8.25
N PHE A 68 -16.45 2.88 -7.47
CA PHE A 68 -16.29 1.63 -6.73
C PHE A 68 -15.64 1.88 -5.38
N ILE A 69 -15.85 0.96 -4.43
CA ILE A 69 -15.20 1.03 -3.12
C ILE A 69 -13.87 0.31 -3.21
N HIS A 70 -12.78 1.03 -2.93
CA HIS A 70 -11.43 0.46 -2.92
C HIS A 70 -10.76 0.59 -1.57
N LYS A 71 -9.93 -0.39 -1.20
CA LYS A 71 -9.19 -0.38 0.07
C LYS A 71 -7.74 0.00 -0.19
N VAL A 72 -7.32 1.11 0.39
CA VAL A 72 -5.93 1.57 0.45
C VAL A 72 -5.25 0.89 1.66
N PRO A 73 -4.29 -0.05 1.45
CA PRO A 73 -3.75 -0.85 2.54
C PRO A 73 -2.54 -0.23 3.24
N VAL A 74 -1.84 0.69 2.58
CA VAL A 74 -0.65 1.42 3.05
C VAL A 74 -0.77 2.89 2.64
N SER A 75 -0.02 3.79 3.26
CA SER A 75 -0.05 5.20 2.81
C SER A 75 0.49 5.28 1.39
N ILE A 76 -0.33 5.81 0.49
CA ILE A 76 0.03 6.07 -0.91
C ILE A 76 0.40 7.54 -0.97
N LEU A 77 1.65 7.85 -1.30
CA LEU A 77 2.16 9.22 -1.32
C LEU A 77 1.65 9.98 -2.55
N THR A 78 1.75 9.35 -3.71
CA THR A 78 1.23 9.89 -4.95
C THR A 78 0.70 8.75 -5.82
N VAL A 79 -0.41 9.06 -6.48
CA VAL A 79 -0.85 8.38 -7.69
C VAL A 79 -0.57 9.43 -8.76
N GLU A 80 0.36 9.20 -9.67
CA GLU A 80 0.72 10.16 -10.73
C GLU A 80 0.36 9.55 -12.07
N GLY A 81 -0.35 10.31 -12.91
CA GLY A 81 -0.51 9.94 -14.31
C GLY A 81 0.78 10.24 -15.07
N ASN A 82 1.34 9.24 -15.74
CA ASN A 82 2.45 9.38 -16.67
C ASN A 82 1.99 8.91 -18.06
N GLY A 83 1.40 9.82 -18.84
CA GLY A 83 0.65 9.45 -20.04
C GLY A 83 -0.55 8.56 -19.67
N LYS A 84 -0.61 7.36 -20.25
CA LYS A 84 -1.63 6.34 -19.95
C LYS A 84 -1.24 5.36 -18.83
N SER A 85 -0.21 5.65 -18.06
CA SER A 85 0.19 4.80 -16.93
C SER A 85 -0.07 5.50 -15.59
N ILE A 86 -0.41 4.71 -14.57
CA ILE A 86 -0.59 5.17 -13.19
C ILE A 86 0.63 4.73 -12.37
N GLU A 87 1.41 5.68 -11.86
CA GLU A 87 2.48 5.40 -10.90
C GLU A 87 1.95 5.52 -9.46
N ILE A 88 2.02 4.44 -8.70
CA ILE A 88 1.64 4.38 -7.29
C ILE A 88 2.90 4.33 -6.43
N LYS A 89 3.16 5.40 -5.67
CA LYS A 89 4.26 5.46 -4.70
C LYS A 89 3.70 5.16 -3.32
N TYR A 90 4.10 4.05 -2.70
CA TYR A 90 3.68 3.72 -1.34
C TYR A 90 4.80 3.96 -0.34
N VAL A 91 4.40 4.29 0.90
CA VAL A 91 5.31 4.58 1.99
C VAL A 91 4.75 4.04 3.31
N THR A 92 5.60 3.40 4.12
CA THR A 92 5.26 2.91 5.47
C THR A 92 6.41 3.09 6.45
N LEU A 93 6.13 2.93 7.75
CA LEU A 93 7.05 3.12 8.88
C LEU A 93 7.83 4.44 8.81
N VAL A 94 7.14 5.58 8.80
CA VAL A 94 7.78 6.92 8.81
C VAL A 94 8.80 7.06 7.68
N ASN A 95 8.41 6.69 6.46
CA ASN A 95 9.25 6.79 5.26
C ASN A 95 10.47 5.85 5.20
N LEU A 96 10.65 4.92 6.14
CA LEU A 96 11.74 3.94 6.10
C LEU A 96 11.55 2.88 5.00
N ILE A 97 10.29 2.62 4.61
CA ILE A 97 9.96 1.64 3.59
C ILE A 97 9.13 2.34 2.52
N SER A 98 9.63 2.34 1.29
CA SER A 98 8.93 2.88 0.13
C SER A 98 9.17 2.02 -1.11
N GLY A 99 8.29 2.17 -2.08
CA GLY A 99 8.43 1.56 -3.39
C GLY A 99 7.43 2.13 -4.38
N LYS A 100 7.48 1.59 -5.60
CA LYS A 100 6.69 2.06 -6.74
C LYS A 100 6.05 0.88 -7.44
N HIS A 101 4.81 1.05 -7.86
CA HIS A 101 4.11 0.15 -8.76
C HIS A 101 3.51 0.95 -9.91
N TYR A 102 3.30 0.28 -11.03
CA TYR A 102 2.77 0.88 -12.24
C TYR A 102 1.57 0.09 -12.71
N ILE A 103 0.50 0.80 -13.08
CA ILE A 103 -0.59 0.27 -13.87
C ILE A 103 -0.39 0.83 -15.27
N ASP A 104 -0.24 -0.05 -16.26
CA ASP A 104 -0.18 0.36 -17.66
C ASP A 104 -1.57 0.23 -18.28
N LEU A 105 -2.13 1.34 -18.77
CA LEU A 105 -3.39 1.39 -19.50
C LEU A 105 -3.15 1.90 -20.94
N SER A 106 -1.95 1.70 -21.48
CA SER A 106 -1.59 2.13 -22.85
C SER A 106 -2.47 1.51 -23.93
N ASP A 107 -3.05 0.34 -23.67
CA ASP A 107 -3.99 -0.40 -24.51
C ASP A 107 -5.44 0.12 -24.45
N TYR A 108 -5.74 1.11 -23.59
CA TYR A 108 -7.06 1.71 -23.49
C TYR A 108 -7.20 2.92 -24.43
N ASP A 109 -8.04 2.80 -25.45
CA ASP A 109 -8.23 3.84 -26.49
C ASP A 109 -9.09 5.04 -26.06
N ASN A 110 -9.74 4.96 -24.89
CA ASN A 110 -10.76 5.91 -24.47
C ASN A 110 -10.24 7.25 -23.90
N PHE A 111 -8.95 7.34 -23.57
CA PHE A 111 -8.31 8.54 -23.01
C PHE A 111 -6.84 8.58 -23.40
N ASP A 112 -6.22 9.75 -23.36
CA ASP A 112 -4.83 10.01 -23.74
C ASP A 112 -3.92 10.28 -22.54
N SER A 113 -4.50 10.68 -21.41
CA SER A 113 -3.75 10.96 -20.17
C SER A 113 -4.54 10.66 -18.91
N ILE A 114 -3.86 10.61 -17.77
CA ILE A 114 -4.46 10.33 -16.46
C ILE A 114 -4.21 11.49 -15.50
N LYS A 115 -5.23 11.87 -14.73
CA LYS A 115 -5.19 12.87 -13.66
C LYS A 115 -5.72 12.27 -12.38
N THR A 116 -5.05 12.56 -11.28
CA THR A 116 -5.36 11.98 -9.96
C THR A 116 -4.84 12.90 -8.86
N LYS A 117 -5.48 12.86 -7.69
CA LYS A 117 -5.06 13.62 -6.51
C LYS A 117 -3.93 12.88 -5.77
N ASN A 118 -3.12 13.64 -5.04
CA ASN A 118 -1.98 13.11 -4.28
C ASN A 118 -2.40 12.75 -2.85
N TYR A 119 -1.76 11.72 -2.31
CA TYR A 119 -1.77 11.30 -0.91
C TYR A 119 -3.07 10.67 -0.36
N TYR A 120 -3.02 9.37 -0.07
CA TYR A 120 -4.09 8.61 0.57
C TYR A 120 -3.57 7.82 1.76
N LEU A 121 -4.16 8.02 2.93
CA LEU A 121 -3.88 7.24 4.13
C LEU A 121 -4.57 5.87 4.06
N PRO A 122 -4.08 4.85 4.79
CA PRO A 122 -4.78 3.57 4.89
C PRO A 122 -6.26 3.75 5.26
N GLY A 123 -7.14 3.05 4.55
CA GLY A 123 -8.58 3.19 4.70
C GLY A 123 -9.37 2.66 3.51
N LYS A 124 -10.69 2.71 3.63
CA LYS A 124 -11.60 2.49 2.49
C LYS A 124 -11.92 3.83 1.85
N TYR A 125 -12.01 3.84 0.52
CA TYR A 125 -12.31 5.01 -0.28
C TYR A 125 -13.37 4.66 -1.32
N THR A 126 -14.25 5.60 -1.62
CA THR A 126 -14.97 5.59 -2.89
C THR A 126 -14.05 6.19 -3.93
N VAL A 127 -13.77 5.44 -5.00
CA VAL A 127 -12.99 5.91 -6.15
C VAL A 127 -13.98 6.26 -7.24
N TYR A 128 -14.02 7.54 -7.63
CA TYR A 128 -14.78 8.05 -8.75
C TYR A 128 -13.89 8.07 -9.99
N VAL A 129 -14.42 7.53 -11.08
CA VAL A 129 -13.74 7.42 -12.36
C VAL A 129 -14.58 8.15 -13.40
N THR A 130 -13.95 9.15 -14.02
CA THR A 130 -14.57 9.98 -15.06
C THR A 130 -13.58 10.19 -16.18
N ILE A 131 -14.03 10.08 -17.43
CA ILE A 131 -13.26 10.54 -18.59
C ILE A 131 -13.84 11.88 -19.06
N GLU A 132 -13.02 12.91 -19.05
CA GLU A 132 -13.39 14.26 -19.53
C GLU A 132 -12.24 14.78 -20.40
N ASP A 133 -12.55 15.30 -21.59
CA ASP A 133 -11.57 15.81 -22.55
C ASP A 133 -10.37 14.87 -22.82
N ASN A 134 -10.65 13.56 -23.01
CA ASN A 134 -9.66 12.49 -23.16
C ASN A 134 -8.71 12.33 -21.95
N VAL A 135 -9.11 12.77 -20.76
CA VAL A 135 -8.36 12.58 -19.51
C VAL A 135 -9.13 11.67 -18.57
N LEU A 136 -8.52 10.55 -18.17
CA LEU A 136 -9.03 9.70 -17.09
C LEU A 136 -8.77 10.38 -15.75
N GLN A 137 -9.81 10.77 -15.05
CA GLN A 137 -9.75 11.36 -13.73
C GLN A 137 -10.09 10.31 -12.67
N LEU A 138 -9.20 10.15 -11.68
CA LEU A 138 -9.44 9.34 -10.49
C LEU A 138 -9.54 10.26 -9.27
N GLU A 139 -10.73 10.31 -8.67
CA GLU A 139 -10.95 11.04 -7.43
C GLU A 139 -11.29 10.08 -6.29
N TYR A 140 -10.68 10.29 -5.14
CA TYR A 140 -10.83 9.41 -3.98
C TYR A 140 -11.50 10.19 -2.85
N GLU A 141 -12.64 9.67 -2.38
CA GLU A 141 -13.33 10.17 -1.20
C GLU A 141 -13.24 9.13 -0.09
N ARG A 142 -12.91 9.56 1.13
CA ARG A 142 -12.80 8.63 2.25
C ARG A 142 -14.17 8.02 2.54
N TYR A 143 -14.27 6.69 2.48
CA TYR A 143 -15.50 5.99 2.77
C TYR A 143 -15.71 5.91 4.29
N ILE A 144 -16.67 6.69 4.79
CA ILE A 144 -16.99 6.77 6.23
C ILE A 144 -18.10 5.77 6.62
N GLY A 145 -18.59 4.97 5.67
CA GLY A 145 -19.79 4.14 5.85
C GLY A 145 -21.07 4.96 5.71
N ARG A 146 -22.22 4.29 5.57
CA ARG A 146 -23.50 4.94 5.89
C ARG A 146 -23.53 5.10 7.41
N LEU A 147 -23.73 6.32 7.90
CA LEU A 147 -24.22 6.53 9.26
C LEU A 147 -25.53 5.73 9.36
N ALA A 148 -25.47 4.61 10.06
CA ALA A 148 -26.65 3.80 10.38
C ALA A 148 -27.49 4.53 11.43
#